data_AF-A0A5D0TT43-F1
#
_entry.id   AF-A0A5D0TT43-F1
#
_cell.length_a   1.000
_cell.length_b   1.000
_cell.length_c   1.000
_cell.angle_alpha   90.00
_cell.angle_beta   90.00
_cell.angle_gamma   90.00
#
_symmetry.space_group_name_H-M   'P 1'
#
loop_
_entity.id
_entity.type
_entity.pdbx_description
1 polymer ?
#
loop_
_entity_poly.entity_id
_entity_poly.type
_entity_poly.pdbx_seq_one_letter_code
_entity_poly.pdbx_strand_id
1 'polypeptide(L)'
;MSPPRFIVAMLAGVAALVLTGAPSASAVSPPVAVRTIYYDSSRAAELSSLVDQAADIWNTRVTSVKLEKGQAGISVSTAQNGPAPGMASCVGCTRGQITFYRNQIQQSGAGPLRVVVHEFGHILSLEHPPDIGNCDKVMAGGRCDNPYPNADEVAAVQRFWSGVLRPARPAPRHADERSTLGAPALVSR
;
A
#
# COMPACT_ATOMS: atom_id res chain seq x y z
N MET A 1 66.90 27.15 59.75
CA MET A 1 66.38 25.89 60.30
C MET A 1 64.91 25.77 59.89
N SER A 2 64.53 24.61 59.36
CA SER A 2 63.35 24.33 58.52
C SER A 2 61.97 24.65 59.11
N PRO A 3 60.94 24.89 58.27
CA PRO A 3 59.53 24.89 58.70
C PRO A 3 58.80 23.58 58.35
N PRO A 4 57.66 23.31 59.02
CA PRO A 4 56.51 22.68 58.40
C PRO A 4 55.21 23.45 58.75
N ARG A 5 54.02 23.28 58.16
CA ARG A 5 53.49 22.85 56.85
C ARG A 5 51.95 22.87 57.04
N PHE A 6 51.23 23.55 56.14
CA PHE A 6 49.85 23.32 55.67
C PHE A 6 48.66 23.28 56.64
N ILE A 7 47.63 24.12 56.39
CA ILE A 7 46.23 23.67 56.26
C ILE A 7 45.56 24.37 55.06
N VAL A 8 44.84 23.55 54.30
CA VAL A 8 44.17 23.75 53.02
C VAL A 8 42.86 24.56 53.17
N ALA A 9 42.60 25.44 52.20
CA ALA A 9 41.34 26.17 52.06
C ALA A 9 40.31 25.36 51.25
N MET A 10 39.05 25.32 51.71
CA MET A 10 37.91 24.85 50.92
C MET A 10 36.96 26.01 50.56
N LEU A 11 36.62 26.07 49.28
CA LEU A 11 35.65 26.93 48.62
C LEU A 11 34.21 26.44 48.85
N ALA A 12 33.25 27.37 48.92
CA ALA A 12 31.89 27.13 48.45
C ALA A 12 31.26 28.46 47.97
N GLY A 13 31.22 28.66 46.64
CA GLY A 13 30.43 29.70 46.00
C GLY A 13 29.21 29.07 45.34
N VAL A 14 28.01 29.54 45.69
CA VAL A 14 26.74 29.11 45.10
C VAL A 14 26.35 30.11 44.01
N ALA A 15 26.26 29.66 42.76
CA ALA A 15 25.71 30.43 41.66
C ALA A 15 24.23 30.07 41.44
N ALA A 16 23.35 31.06 41.51
CA ALA A 16 21.92 30.91 41.20
C ALA A 16 21.69 31.04 39.69
N LEU A 17 21.06 30.03 39.08
CA LEU A 17 20.73 29.97 37.65
C LEU A 17 19.24 30.33 37.47
N VAL A 18 18.95 31.39 36.72
CA VAL A 18 17.57 31.81 36.37
C VAL A 18 17.17 31.13 35.05
N LEU A 19 16.15 30.27 35.07
CA LEU A 19 15.60 29.64 33.87
C LEU A 19 14.50 30.52 33.26
N THR A 20 14.76 31.10 32.09
CA THR A 20 13.74 31.70 31.22
C THR A 20 13.10 30.62 30.35
N GLY A 21 11.80 30.35 30.53
CA GLY A 21 11.05 29.39 29.71
C GLY A 21 10.78 29.90 28.29
N ALA A 22 11.14 29.12 27.28
CA ALA A 22 10.80 29.38 25.87
C ALA A 22 9.41 28.81 25.53
N PRO A 23 8.64 29.45 24.62
CA PRO A 23 7.34 28.94 24.20
C PRO A 23 7.51 27.63 23.42
N SER A 24 6.76 26.60 23.82
CA SER A 24 6.71 25.31 23.13
C SER A 24 6.08 25.51 21.75
N ALA A 25 6.90 25.54 20.71
CA ALA A 25 6.43 25.46 19.34
C ALA A 25 5.78 24.09 19.11
N SER A 26 4.45 24.04 18.98
CA SER A 26 3.77 22.86 18.45
C SER A 26 4.28 22.61 17.05
N ALA A 27 5.04 21.53 16.86
CA ALA A 27 5.52 21.12 15.56
C ALA A 27 4.30 20.78 14.67
N VAL A 28 3.90 21.71 13.82
CA VAL A 28 3.00 21.42 12.70
C VAL A 28 3.75 20.43 11.82
N SER A 29 3.30 19.19 11.80
CA SER A 29 3.84 18.20 10.88
C SER A 29 3.57 18.70 9.46
N PRO A 30 4.60 18.86 8.61
CA PRO A 30 4.38 19.32 7.25
C PRO A 30 3.42 18.37 6.53
N PRO A 31 2.54 18.90 5.65
CA PRO A 31 1.60 18.06 4.91
C PRO A 31 2.39 17.02 4.11
N VAL A 32 2.07 15.74 4.32
CA VAL A 32 2.64 14.66 3.53
C VAL A 32 2.16 14.83 2.09
N ALA A 33 3.09 15.02 1.15
CA ALA A 33 2.76 15.13 -0.26
C ALA A 33 2.04 13.85 -0.72
N VAL A 34 0.81 14.01 -1.23
CA VAL A 34 0.04 12.92 -1.83
C VAL A 34 0.85 12.31 -2.96
N ARG A 35 1.03 11.00 -2.94
CA ARG A 35 1.80 10.29 -3.96
C ARG A 35 0.92 10.05 -5.17
N THR A 36 1.32 10.54 -6.34
CA THR A 36 0.67 10.16 -7.61
C THR A 36 1.39 8.96 -8.22
N ILE A 37 0.65 7.90 -8.50
CA ILE A 37 1.09 6.75 -9.28
C ILE A 37 0.37 6.82 -10.62
N TYR A 38 1.14 6.96 -11.70
CA TYR A 38 0.53 6.93 -13.03
C TYR A 38 0.26 5.49 -13.47
N TYR A 39 -0.82 5.28 -14.21
CA TYR A 39 -1.12 3.98 -14.82
C TYR A 39 -1.52 4.12 -16.29
N ASP A 40 -1.09 3.17 -17.11
CA ASP A 40 -1.38 3.13 -18.55
C ASP A 40 -2.25 1.91 -18.88
N SER A 41 -3.53 2.16 -19.18
CA SER A 41 -4.51 1.14 -19.59
C SER A 41 -4.61 0.94 -21.10
N SER A 42 -3.74 1.58 -21.91
CA SER A 42 -3.80 1.50 -23.38
C SER A 42 -3.64 0.09 -23.95
N ARG A 43 -3.02 -0.82 -23.19
CA ARG A 43 -2.82 -2.25 -23.58
C ARG A 43 -3.77 -3.20 -22.86
N ALA A 44 -4.74 -2.68 -22.11
CA ALA A 44 -5.72 -3.48 -21.37
C ALA A 44 -6.91 -3.93 -22.22
N ALA A 45 -6.97 -3.53 -23.51
CA ALA A 45 -8.01 -3.92 -24.46
C ALA A 45 -9.43 -3.73 -23.88
N GLU A 46 -10.28 -4.76 -23.89
CA GLU A 46 -11.65 -4.71 -23.37
C GLU A 46 -11.73 -4.46 -21.85
N LEU A 47 -10.65 -4.70 -21.10
CA LEU A 47 -10.60 -4.42 -19.66
C LEU A 47 -10.20 -2.97 -19.35
N SER A 48 -9.90 -2.14 -20.36
CA SER A 48 -9.46 -0.75 -20.14
C SER A 48 -10.44 0.08 -19.30
N SER A 49 -11.75 -0.09 -19.50
CA SER A 49 -12.79 0.57 -18.70
C SER A 49 -12.81 0.08 -17.25
N LEU A 50 -12.61 -1.22 -17.01
CA LEU A 50 -12.54 -1.79 -15.67
C LEU A 50 -11.27 -1.36 -14.94
N VAL A 51 -10.17 -1.17 -15.66
CA VAL A 51 -8.91 -0.62 -15.12
C VAL A 51 -9.11 0.82 -14.66
N ASP A 52 -9.73 1.66 -15.49
CA ASP A 52 -10.04 3.04 -15.10
C ASP A 52 -11.02 3.06 -13.91
N GLN A 53 -12.04 2.21 -13.92
CA GLN A 53 -12.97 2.07 -12.80
C GLN A 53 -12.30 1.58 -11.51
N ALA A 54 -11.33 0.68 -11.59
CA ALA A 54 -10.59 0.21 -10.43
C ALA A 54 -9.72 1.32 -9.81
N ALA A 55 -9.10 2.16 -10.65
CA ALA A 55 -8.39 3.35 -10.19
C ALA A 55 -9.32 4.31 -9.45
N ASP A 56 -10.52 4.55 -9.98
CA ASP A 56 -11.53 5.39 -9.32
C ASP A 56 -12.03 4.78 -8.00
N ILE A 57 -12.23 3.46 -7.93
CA ILE A 57 -12.61 2.76 -6.69
C ILE A 57 -11.59 2.99 -5.58
N TRP A 58 -10.30 2.94 -5.90
CA TRP A 58 -9.24 3.23 -4.95
C TRP A 58 -9.18 4.73 -4.61
N ASN A 59 -9.17 5.61 -5.61
CA ASN A 59 -9.09 7.07 -5.43
C ASN A 59 -10.23 7.65 -4.59
N THR A 60 -11.42 7.03 -4.62
CA THR A 60 -12.57 7.45 -3.80
C THR A 60 -12.47 7.00 -2.34
N ARG A 61 -11.52 6.11 -2.00
CA ARG A 61 -11.37 5.51 -0.67
C ARG A 61 -10.09 5.90 0.04
N VAL A 62 -9.03 6.20 -0.71
CA VAL A 62 -7.73 6.59 -0.15
C VAL A 62 -7.36 8.01 -0.54
N THR A 63 -6.58 8.68 0.31
CA THR A 63 -6.18 10.08 0.14
C THR A 63 -4.67 10.29 0.21
N SER A 64 -3.91 9.35 0.77
CA SER A 64 -2.44 9.42 0.84
C SER A 64 -1.74 9.11 -0.50
N VAL A 65 -2.46 8.48 -1.43
CA VAL A 65 -2.00 8.10 -2.76
C VAL A 65 -3.13 8.31 -3.77
N LYS A 66 -2.77 8.67 -4.99
CA LYS A 66 -3.69 8.88 -6.11
C LYS A 66 -3.20 8.08 -7.32
N LEU A 67 -4.09 7.33 -7.93
CA LEU A 67 -3.88 6.69 -9.23
C LEU A 67 -4.32 7.66 -10.32
N GLU A 68 -3.45 7.95 -11.28
CA GLU A 68 -3.74 8.89 -12.37
C GLU A 68 -3.41 8.27 -13.72
N LYS A 69 -4.28 8.44 -14.72
CA LYS A 69 -4.03 7.86 -16.04
C LYS A 69 -2.85 8.57 -16.71
N GLY A 70 -1.87 7.81 -17.20
CA GLY A 70 -0.68 8.34 -17.85
C GLY A 70 0.35 7.26 -18.21
N GLN A 71 1.23 7.55 -19.16
CA GLN A 71 2.14 6.56 -19.77
C GLN A 71 3.37 6.20 -18.91
N ALA A 72 3.57 6.84 -17.75
CA ALA A 72 4.80 6.76 -16.96
C ALA A 72 4.59 6.19 -15.54
N GLY A 73 4.37 4.88 -15.41
CA GLY A 73 4.23 4.24 -14.10
C GLY A 73 3.90 2.76 -14.18
N ILE A 74 2.67 2.39 -13.83
CA ILE A 74 2.14 1.04 -13.92
C ILE A 74 1.59 0.81 -15.33
N SER A 75 2.19 -0.13 -16.07
CA SER A 75 1.63 -0.56 -17.36
C SER A 75 0.59 -1.64 -17.15
N VAL A 76 -0.58 -1.52 -17.76
CA VAL A 76 -1.65 -2.51 -17.63
C VAL A 76 -1.90 -3.16 -18.99
N SER A 77 -1.82 -4.48 -19.02
CA SER A 77 -1.87 -5.28 -20.23
C SER A 77 -2.76 -6.50 -20.08
N THR A 78 -3.15 -7.09 -21.22
CA THR A 78 -3.95 -8.32 -21.25
C THR A 78 -3.29 -9.39 -22.13
N ALA A 79 -3.48 -10.65 -21.76
CA ALA A 79 -3.13 -11.81 -22.56
C ALA A 79 -4.28 -12.83 -22.54
N GLN A 80 -4.28 -13.79 -23.48
CA GLN A 80 -5.35 -14.79 -23.54
C GLN A 80 -5.27 -15.79 -22.38
N ASN A 81 -4.06 -16.32 -22.14
CA ASN A 81 -3.78 -17.37 -21.17
C ASN A 81 -2.59 -16.99 -20.30
N GLY A 82 -2.60 -17.45 -19.05
CA GLY A 82 -1.47 -17.28 -18.15
C GLY A 82 -1.65 -18.03 -16.83
N PRO A 83 -0.80 -17.72 -15.84
CA PRO A 83 -0.76 -18.47 -14.61
C PRO A 83 -1.93 -18.19 -13.67
N ALA A 84 -2.50 -17.01 -13.63
CA ALA A 84 -3.57 -16.62 -12.71
C ALA A 84 -4.52 -15.63 -13.41
N PRO A 85 -5.65 -15.23 -12.80
CA PRO A 85 -6.56 -14.25 -13.42
C PRO A 85 -5.91 -12.87 -13.65
N GLY A 86 -5.13 -12.40 -12.68
CA GLY A 86 -4.30 -11.20 -12.76
C GLY A 86 -2.91 -11.47 -12.19
N MET A 87 -1.96 -10.58 -12.48
CA MET A 87 -0.62 -10.56 -11.89
C MET A 87 -0.07 -9.14 -11.85
N ALA A 88 0.04 -8.55 -10.66
CA ALA A 88 0.87 -7.39 -10.40
C ALA A 88 2.36 -7.78 -10.32
N SER A 89 3.25 -6.92 -10.79
CA SER A 89 4.71 -7.18 -10.81
C SER A 89 5.42 -6.90 -9.49
N CYS A 90 4.72 -6.34 -8.51
CA CYS A 90 5.28 -5.85 -7.25
C CYS A 90 4.20 -5.72 -6.19
N VAL A 91 4.63 -5.52 -4.95
CA VAL A 91 3.76 -5.01 -3.88
C VAL A 91 4.29 -3.65 -3.40
N GLY A 92 3.47 -2.60 -3.51
CA GLY A 92 3.79 -1.25 -3.05
C GLY A 92 4.77 -0.49 -3.93
N CYS A 93 4.68 -0.63 -5.26
CA CYS A 93 5.56 0.09 -6.20
C CYS A 93 4.83 1.22 -6.95
N THR A 94 5.61 2.20 -7.43
CA THR A 94 5.12 3.32 -8.25
C THR A 94 5.34 3.09 -9.75
N ARG A 95 6.09 2.03 -10.11
CA ARG A 95 6.42 1.64 -11.49
C ARG A 95 6.44 0.12 -11.59
N GLY A 96 5.77 -0.43 -12.59
CA GLY A 96 5.58 -1.88 -12.70
C GLY A 96 4.62 -2.26 -13.81
N GLN A 97 4.08 -3.47 -13.71
CA GLN A 97 3.12 -4.02 -14.65
C GLN A 97 1.98 -4.72 -13.91
N ILE A 98 0.79 -4.65 -14.48
CA ILE A 98 -0.30 -5.60 -14.22
C ILE A 98 -0.61 -6.32 -15.53
N THR A 99 -0.70 -7.65 -15.48
CA THR A 99 -1.15 -8.48 -16.62
C THR A 99 -2.40 -9.23 -16.23
N PHE A 100 -3.48 -9.05 -17.00
CA PHE A 100 -4.72 -9.78 -16.86
C PHE A 100 -4.84 -10.88 -17.90
N TYR A 101 -5.32 -12.05 -17.50
CA TYR A 101 -5.42 -13.21 -18.38
C TYR A 101 -6.87 -13.63 -18.57
N ARG A 102 -7.39 -13.39 -19.78
CA ARG A 102 -8.83 -13.48 -20.11
C ARG A 102 -9.47 -14.80 -19.71
N ASN A 103 -8.83 -15.89 -20.11
CA ASN A 103 -9.37 -17.22 -19.84
C ASN A 103 -9.34 -17.54 -18.34
N GLN A 104 -8.30 -17.10 -17.61
CA GLN A 104 -8.20 -17.33 -16.17
C GLN A 104 -9.22 -16.49 -15.40
N ILE A 105 -9.49 -15.24 -15.81
CA ILE A 105 -10.58 -14.44 -15.22
C ILE A 105 -11.90 -15.17 -15.40
N GLN A 106 -12.24 -15.58 -16.62
CA GLN A 106 -13.49 -16.29 -16.90
C GLN A 106 -13.62 -17.60 -16.10
N GLN A 107 -12.52 -18.36 -15.97
CA GLN A 107 -12.50 -19.65 -15.25
C GLN A 107 -12.48 -19.49 -13.73
N SER A 108 -12.02 -18.35 -13.21
CA SER A 108 -11.89 -18.13 -11.76
C SER A 108 -13.23 -18.17 -11.05
N GLY A 109 -14.30 -17.71 -11.69
CA GLY A 109 -15.62 -17.48 -11.09
C GLY A 109 -15.71 -16.22 -10.24
N ALA A 110 -14.68 -15.36 -10.23
CA ALA A 110 -14.71 -14.05 -9.60
C ALA A 110 -15.19 -12.96 -10.58
N GLY A 111 -15.80 -11.90 -10.06
CA GLY A 111 -16.19 -10.74 -10.85
C GLY A 111 -14.96 -10.08 -11.51
N PRO A 112 -14.97 -9.79 -12.83
CA PRO A 112 -13.82 -9.21 -13.52
C PRO A 112 -13.31 -7.91 -12.89
N LEU A 113 -14.21 -7.01 -12.47
CA LEU A 113 -13.83 -5.77 -11.81
C LEU A 113 -13.15 -6.04 -10.45
N ARG A 114 -13.60 -7.03 -9.68
CA ARG A 114 -12.96 -7.42 -8.42
C ARG A 114 -11.52 -7.88 -8.65
N VAL A 115 -11.27 -8.70 -9.66
CA VAL A 115 -9.92 -9.13 -10.06
C VAL A 115 -9.05 -7.91 -10.37
N VAL A 116 -9.57 -6.95 -11.14
CA VAL A 116 -8.81 -5.74 -11.48
C VAL A 116 -8.49 -4.91 -10.24
N VAL A 117 -9.46 -4.66 -9.36
CA VAL A 117 -9.24 -3.91 -8.11
C VAL A 117 -8.24 -4.61 -7.19
N HIS A 118 -8.28 -5.95 -7.13
CA HIS A 118 -7.35 -6.78 -6.38
C HIS A 118 -5.89 -6.54 -6.80
N GLU A 119 -5.60 -6.61 -8.10
CA GLU A 119 -4.23 -6.38 -8.59
C GLU A 119 -3.74 -4.96 -8.31
N PHE A 120 -4.62 -3.96 -8.39
CA PHE A 120 -4.28 -2.60 -7.95
C PHE A 120 -4.01 -2.54 -6.45
N GLY A 121 -4.66 -3.35 -5.63
CA GLY A 121 -4.37 -3.45 -4.20
C GLY A 121 -2.92 -3.87 -3.92
N HIS A 122 -2.36 -4.79 -4.72
CA HIS A 122 -0.93 -5.13 -4.65
C HIS A 122 -0.04 -3.95 -5.00
N ILE A 123 -0.30 -3.25 -6.11
CA ILE A 123 0.40 -2.00 -6.44
C ILE A 123 0.36 -1.02 -5.26
N LEU A 124 -0.79 -0.93 -4.60
CA LEU A 124 -1.03 -0.06 -3.45
C LEU A 124 -0.55 -0.60 -2.11
N SER A 125 0.31 -1.63 -2.11
CA SER A 125 1.05 -2.23 -0.98
C SER A 125 0.40 -3.37 -0.22
N LEU A 126 -0.82 -3.76 -0.59
CA LEU A 126 -1.54 -4.83 0.11
C LEU A 126 -1.03 -6.21 -0.29
N GLU A 127 -1.06 -7.12 0.69
CA GLU A 127 -0.82 -8.55 0.50
C GLU A 127 -2.14 -9.28 0.64
N HIS A 128 -2.15 -10.54 0.21
CA HIS A 128 -3.28 -11.42 0.53
C HIS A 128 -3.42 -11.57 2.06
N PRO A 129 -4.65 -11.48 2.60
CA PRO A 129 -4.90 -11.73 4.01
C PRO A 129 -4.97 -13.24 4.29
N PRO A 130 -4.94 -13.68 5.56
CA PRO A 130 -5.05 -15.10 5.90
C PRO A 130 -6.43 -15.71 5.60
N ASP A 131 -7.49 -14.91 5.53
CA ASP A 131 -8.87 -15.35 5.30
C ASP A 131 -9.28 -15.30 3.82
N ILE A 132 -8.53 -16.02 2.97
CA ILE A 132 -8.78 -16.15 1.53
C ILE A 132 -10.22 -16.61 1.26
N GLY A 133 -10.88 -15.97 0.29
CA GLY A 133 -12.27 -16.20 -0.08
C GLY A 133 -13.28 -15.34 0.69
N ASN A 134 -12.85 -14.52 1.66
CA ASN A 134 -13.74 -13.55 2.31
C ASN A 134 -14.18 -12.46 1.30
N CYS A 135 -15.44 -12.50 0.88
CA CYS A 135 -15.96 -11.57 -0.13
C CYS A 135 -16.00 -10.10 0.33
N ASP A 136 -15.90 -9.83 1.63
CA ASP A 136 -15.87 -8.46 2.16
C ASP A 136 -14.51 -7.77 1.95
N LYS A 137 -13.44 -8.54 1.71
CA LYS A 137 -12.07 -8.03 1.50
C LYS A 137 -11.66 -8.25 0.06
N VAL A 138 -11.25 -7.21 -0.67
CA VAL A 138 -10.88 -7.39 -2.09
C VAL A 138 -9.60 -8.22 -2.23
N MET A 139 -8.67 -8.09 -1.29
CA MET A 139 -7.39 -8.80 -1.27
C MET A 139 -7.51 -10.26 -0.84
N ALA A 140 -8.64 -10.67 -0.25
CA ALA A 140 -8.92 -12.07 0.00
C ALA A 140 -9.28 -12.85 -1.28
N GLY A 141 -9.49 -12.17 -2.41
CA GLY A 141 -9.79 -12.81 -3.68
C GLY A 141 -11.08 -13.63 -3.65
N GLY A 142 -11.04 -14.83 -4.19
CA GLY A 142 -12.15 -15.77 -4.23
C GLY A 142 -13.24 -15.44 -5.23
N ARG A 143 -14.12 -16.44 -5.44
CA ARG A 143 -15.31 -16.45 -6.31
C ARG A 143 -16.40 -15.53 -5.79
N CYS A 144 -16.11 -14.23 -5.81
CA CYS A 144 -16.96 -13.16 -5.32
C CYS A 144 -17.02 -12.05 -6.37
N ASP A 145 -18.05 -11.19 -6.29
CA ASP A 145 -18.20 -10.05 -7.21
C ASP A 145 -17.91 -8.69 -6.58
N ASN A 146 -17.94 -8.57 -5.24
CA ASN A 146 -17.71 -7.29 -4.55
C ASN A 146 -16.34 -6.70 -4.93
N PRO A 147 -16.24 -5.55 -5.60
CA PRO A 147 -14.97 -4.99 -6.02
C PRO A 147 -14.38 -4.01 -5.00
N TYR A 148 -15.05 -3.74 -3.89
CA TYR A 148 -14.71 -2.63 -3.02
C TYR A 148 -13.78 -3.08 -1.88
N PRO A 149 -12.62 -2.42 -1.68
CA PRO A 149 -11.77 -2.71 -0.52
C PRO A 149 -12.48 -2.27 0.76
N ASN A 150 -12.28 -3.04 1.82
CA ASN A 150 -12.87 -2.78 3.13
C ASN A 150 -12.10 -1.69 3.90
N ALA A 151 -12.62 -1.32 5.08
CA ALA A 151 -12.01 -0.29 5.91
C ALA A 151 -10.57 -0.61 6.35
N ASP A 152 -10.26 -1.88 6.62
CA ASP A 152 -8.91 -2.29 7.04
C ASP A 152 -7.90 -2.20 5.91
N GLU A 153 -8.29 -2.63 4.70
CA GLU A 153 -7.51 -2.54 3.47
C GLU A 153 -7.22 -1.07 3.13
N VAL A 154 -8.26 -0.22 3.18
CA VAL A 154 -8.12 1.23 2.98
C VAL A 154 -7.15 1.82 4.01
N ALA A 155 -7.30 1.49 5.29
CA ALA A 155 -6.43 2.00 6.33
C ALA A 155 -4.97 1.51 6.16
N ALA A 156 -4.75 0.29 5.65
CA ALA A 156 -3.42 -0.23 5.35
C ALA A 156 -2.74 0.53 4.20
N VAL A 157 -3.46 0.80 3.11
CA VAL A 157 -2.95 1.65 2.02
C VAL A 157 -2.62 3.05 2.55
N GLN A 158 -3.53 3.65 3.31
CA GLN A 158 -3.34 4.99 3.88
C GLN A 158 -2.03 5.08 4.67
N ARG A 159 -1.81 4.16 5.61
CA ARG A 159 -0.61 4.08 6.45
C ARG A 159 0.67 3.89 5.64
N PHE A 160 0.66 3.06 4.60
CA PHE A 160 1.84 2.81 3.79
C PHE A 160 2.29 4.08 3.04
N TRP A 161 1.34 4.76 2.39
CA TRP A 161 1.65 5.90 1.52
C TRP A 161 1.72 7.25 2.25
N SER A 162 1.25 7.35 3.50
CA SER A 162 1.45 8.54 4.33
C SER A 162 2.84 8.62 4.98
N GLY A 163 3.64 7.55 4.90
CA GLY A 163 4.93 7.44 5.58
C GLY A 163 6.15 7.66 4.66
N VAL A 164 7.33 7.35 5.20
CA VAL A 164 8.56 7.23 4.40
C VAL A 164 8.40 6.06 3.43
N LEU A 165 8.70 6.31 2.15
CA LEU A 165 8.54 5.30 1.11
C LEU A 165 9.41 4.08 1.42
N ARG A 166 8.77 2.92 1.51
CA ARG A 166 9.46 1.65 1.68
C ARG A 166 9.78 1.08 0.29
N PRO A 167 10.88 0.34 0.14
CA PRO A 167 11.14 -0.41 -1.09
C PRO A 167 9.95 -1.31 -1.42
N ALA A 168 9.62 -1.39 -2.71
CA ALA A 168 8.64 -2.34 -3.20
C ALA A 168 9.08 -3.77 -2.87
N ARG A 169 8.11 -4.63 -2.57
CA ARG A 169 8.35 -6.06 -2.37
C ARG A 169 8.11 -6.84 -3.66
N PRO A 170 8.70 -8.04 -3.77
CA PRO A 170 8.37 -8.97 -4.85
C PRO A 170 6.86 -9.22 -4.94
N ALA A 171 6.37 -9.48 -6.15
CA ALA A 171 4.99 -9.89 -6.38
C ALA A 171 4.63 -11.20 -5.65
N PRO A 172 3.32 -11.44 -5.39
CA PRO A 172 2.83 -12.76 -5.03
C PRO A 172 3.27 -13.81 -6.04
N ARG A 173 3.45 -15.05 -5.58
CA ARG A 173 3.77 -16.14 -6.50
C ARG A 173 2.55 -16.46 -7.34
N HIS A 174 2.78 -16.84 -8.58
CA HIS A 174 1.74 -17.28 -9.52
C HIS A 174 0.77 -18.33 -8.97
N ALA A 175 1.27 -19.29 -8.20
CA ALA A 175 0.45 -20.34 -7.60
C ALA A 175 -0.45 -19.80 -6.48
N ASP A 176 0.07 -18.88 -5.67
CA ASP A 176 -0.66 -18.22 -4.60
C ASP A 176 -1.79 -17.37 -5.21
N GLU A 177 -1.48 -16.58 -6.24
CA GLU A 177 -2.46 -15.74 -6.96
C GLU A 177 -3.60 -16.56 -7.58
N ARG A 178 -3.25 -17.65 -8.26
CA ARG A 178 -4.24 -18.59 -8.83
C ARG A 178 -5.13 -19.17 -7.74
N SER A 179 -4.56 -19.57 -6.61
CA SER A 179 -5.31 -20.12 -5.48
C SER A 179 -6.22 -19.06 -4.87
N THR A 180 -5.72 -17.85 -4.65
CA THR A 180 -6.45 -16.75 -4.02
C THR A 180 -7.66 -16.35 -4.85
N LEU A 181 -7.49 -16.01 -6.13
CA LEU A 181 -8.59 -15.56 -6.99
C LEU A 181 -9.54 -16.69 -7.42
N GLY A 182 -9.09 -17.94 -7.38
CA GLY A 182 -9.89 -19.13 -7.70
C GLY A 182 -10.60 -19.77 -6.49
N ALA A 183 -10.33 -19.30 -5.27
CA ALA A 183 -10.86 -19.87 -4.04
C ALA A 183 -12.40 -19.79 -3.98
N PRO A 184 -13.10 -20.76 -3.36
CA PRO A 184 -14.52 -20.60 -3.09
C PRO A 184 -14.76 -19.40 -2.16
N ALA A 185 -15.92 -18.76 -2.32
CA ALA A 185 -16.37 -17.77 -1.34
C ALA A 185 -16.46 -18.43 0.04
N LEU A 186 -15.86 -17.81 1.05
CA LEU A 186 -16.11 -18.18 2.43
C LEU A 186 -17.56 -17.80 2.73
N VAL A 187 -18.35 -18.78 3.18
CA VAL A 187 -19.67 -18.49 3.74
C VAL A 187 -19.44 -17.57 4.93
N SER A 188 -19.98 -16.35 4.86
CA SER A 188 -19.95 -15.41 5.99
C SER A 188 -20.46 -16.15 7.22
N ARG A 189 -19.62 -16.27 8.24
CA ARG A 189 -20.03 -16.76 9.56
C ARG A 189 -20.73 -15.64 10.32
#